data_AF-A0A3E0WHJ6-F1
#
_entry.id   AF-A0A3E0WHJ6-F1
#
_cell.length_a   1.000
_cell.length_b   1.000
_cell.length_c   1.000
_cell.angle_alpha   90.00
_cell.angle_beta   90.00
_cell.angle_gamma   90.00
#
_symmetry.space_group_name_H-M   'P 1'
#
loop_
_entity.id
_entity.type
_entity.pdbx_description
1 polymer ?
#
loop_
_entity_poly.entity_id
_entity_poly.type
_entity_poly.pdbx_seq_one_letter_code
_entity_poly.pdbx_strand_id
1 'polypeptide(L)'
;MNAKELQALRKMLMLDASEAAELIGGVSPRSWQYWEAGRSPVPADVEVTMEVLVEQRAKLIDEIEERVKGKPVDERIDVLELPFYQRFEDYEAANPGKSRLDWRVEQSVSALYFADGMARLA
;
A
#
# COMPACT_ATOMS: atom_id res chain seq x y z
N MET A 1 -8.52 -0.08 15.91
CA MET A 1 -8.65 0.77 14.71
C MET A 1 -10.06 1.37 14.63
N ASN A 2 -10.17 2.69 14.44
CA ASN A 2 -11.47 3.36 14.22
C ASN A 2 -11.79 3.54 12.72
N ALA A 3 -13.01 3.99 12.43
CA ALA A 3 -13.52 4.17 11.07
C ALA A 3 -12.65 5.09 10.19
N LYS A 4 -12.10 6.17 10.76
CA LYS A 4 -11.25 7.13 10.04
C LYS A 4 -9.87 6.54 9.75
N GLU A 5 -9.31 5.82 10.72
CA GLU A 5 -8.03 5.11 10.57
C GLU A 5 -8.14 4.04 9.48
N LEU A 6 -9.19 3.21 9.48
CA LEU A 6 -9.43 2.21 8.45
C LEU A 6 -9.46 2.84 7.04
N GLN A 7 -10.22 3.93 6.88
CA GLN A 7 -10.31 4.64 5.61
C GLN A 7 -8.98 5.27 5.19
N ALA A 8 -8.24 5.84 6.14
CA ALA A 8 -6.93 6.44 5.86
C ALA A 8 -5.93 5.38 5.39
N LEU A 9 -5.85 4.24 6.09
CA LEU A 9 -4.96 3.14 5.72
C LEU A 9 -5.34 2.54 4.36
N ARG A 10 -6.63 2.31 4.09
CA ARG A 10 -7.06 1.80 2.78
C ARG A 10 -6.60 2.71 1.64
N LYS A 11 -6.79 4.02 1.79
CA LYS A 11 -6.36 5.00 0.78
C LYS A 11 -4.85 5.07 0.64
N MET A 12 -4.11 5.02 1.76
CA MET A 12 -2.65 4.99 1.76
C MET A 12 -2.12 3.77 1.00
N LEU A 13 -2.74 2.60 1.22
CA LEU A 13 -2.41 1.34 0.55
C LEU A 13 -2.94 1.28 -0.90
N MET A 14 -3.47 2.38 -1.44
CA MET A 14 -4.02 2.47 -2.80
C MET A 14 -5.13 1.44 -3.11
N LEU A 15 -5.87 1.01 -2.09
CA LEU A 15 -6.97 0.06 -2.23
C LEU A 15 -8.29 0.79 -2.48
N ASP A 16 -9.08 0.32 -3.43
CA ASP A 16 -10.48 0.74 -3.52
C ASP A 16 -11.35 0.04 -2.47
N ALA A 17 -12.49 0.62 -2.12
CA ALA A 17 -13.36 0.05 -1.08
C ALA A 17 -13.89 -1.34 -1.45
N SER A 18 -14.16 -1.59 -2.74
CA SER A 18 -14.57 -2.92 -3.22
C SER A 18 -13.43 -3.93 -3.15
N GLU A 19 -12.22 -3.50 -3.49
CA GLU A 19 -11.03 -4.35 -3.46
C GLU A 19 -10.65 -4.72 -2.03
N ALA A 20 -10.69 -3.76 -1.09
CA ALA A 20 -10.46 -4.04 0.32
C ALA A 20 -11.56 -4.96 0.90
N ALA A 21 -12.82 -4.77 0.52
CA ALA A 21 -13.91 -5.64 0.93
C ALA A 21 -13.71 -7.09 0.46
N GLU A 22 -13.23 -7.28 -0.77
CA GLU A 22 -12.96 -8.59 -1.36
C GLU A 22 -11.70 -9.25 -0.76
N LEU A 23 -10.56 -8.55 -0.80
CA LEU A 23 -9.24 -9.13 -0.50
C LEU A 23 -8.93 -9.23 1.00
N ILE A 24 -9.53 -8.36 1.82
CA ILE A 24 -9.26 -8.28 3.26
C ILE A 24 -10.48 -8.72 4.05
N GLY A 25 -11.63 -8.12 3.76
CA GLY A 25 -12.83 -8.36 4.55
C GLY A 25 -13.58 -9.65 4.22
N GLY A 26 -13.41 -10.22 3.02
CA GLY A 26 -14.26 -11.33 2.54
C GLY A 26 -15.75 -10.98 2.54
N VAL A 27 -16.10 -9.71 2.34
CA VAL A 27 -17.47 -9.17 2.48
C VAL A 27 -17.89 -8.33 1.28
N SER A 28 -19.15 -7.90 1.27
CA SER A 28 -19.64 -6.92 0.29
C SER A 28 -18.99 -5.54 0.47
N PRO A 29 -18.85 -4.74 -0.60
CA PRO A 29 -18.40 -3.35 -0.50
C PRO A 29 -19.25 -2.50 0.45
N ARG A 30 -20.54 -2.83 0.59
CA ARG A 30 -21.46 -2.15 1.52
C ARG A 30 -21.08 -2.39 2.98
N SER A 31 -20.66 -3.60 3.33
CA SER A 31 -20.21 -3.94 4.69
C SER A 31 -18.96 -3.13 5.05
N TRP A 32 -17.99 -3.06 4.13
CA TRP A 32 -16.79 -2.24 4.29
C TRP A 32 -17.13 -0.75 4.50
N GLN A 33 -18.03 -0.21 3.68
CA GLN A 33 -18.48 1.18 3.80
C GLN A 33 -19.17 1.46 5.15
N TYR A 34 -19.84 0.49 5.76
CA TYR A 34 -20.41 0.66 7.10
C TYR A 34 -19.33 0.79 8.19
N TRP A 35 -18.21 0.09 8.05
CA TRP A 35 -17.06 0.24 8.94
C TRP A 35 -16.42 1.63 8.77
N GLU A 36 -16.14 2.06 7.54
CA GLU A 36 -15.56 3.39 7.27
C GLU A 36 -16.49 4.55 7.64
N ALA A 37 -17.81 4.34 7.63
CA ALA A 37 -18.78 5.33 8.07
C ALA A 37 -18.99 5.34 9.60
N GLY A 38 -18.34 4.43 10.35
CA GLY A 38 -18.54 4.28 11.79
C GLY A 38 -19.93 3.76 12.18
N ARG A 39 -20.66 3.16 11.24
CA ARG A 39 -21.98 2.54 11.50
C ARG A 39 -21.86 1.18 12.16
N SER A 40 -20.75 0.50 11.93
CA SER A 40 -20.39 -0.75 12.57
C SER A 40 -18.91 -0.69 12.98
N PRO A 41 -18.50 -1.35 14.08
CA PRO A 41 -17.08 -1.43 14.45
C PRO A 41 -16.29 -2.18 13.38
N VAL A 42 -15.00 -1.85 13.25
CA VAL A 42 -14.06 -2.58 12.41
C VAL A 42 -13.84 -3.98 13.03
N PRO A 43 -13.99 -5.07 12.26
CA PRO A 43 -13.66 -6.42 12.75
C PRO A 43 -12.19 -6.56 13.12
N ALA A 44 -11.90 -7.36 14.15
CA ALA A 44 -10.54 -7.51 14.68
C ALA A 44 -9.57 -8.17 13.67
N ASP A 45 -10.05 -9.12 12.87
CA ASP A 45 -9.29 -9.75 11.78
C ASP A 45 -8.95 -8.77 10.66
N VAL A 46 -9.88 -7.87 10.32
CA VAL A 46 -9.63 -6.76 9.37
C VAL A 46 -8.58 -5.81 9.94
N GLU A 47 -8.70 -5.42 11.20
CA GLU A 47 -7.70 -4.57 11.87
C GLU A 47 -6.30 -5.18 11.84
N VAL A 48 -6.15 -6.44 12.26
CA VAL A 48 -4.88 -7.17 12.25
C VAL A 48 -4.31 -7.24 10.82
N THR A 49 -5.14 -7.53 9.83
CA THR A 49 -4.67 -7.62 8.43
C THR A 49 -4.18 -6.26 7.94
N MET A 50 -4.90 -5.18 8.22
CA MET A 50 -4.50 -3.83 7.84
C MET A 50 -3.18 -3.41 8.52
N GLU A 51 -2.98 -3.78 9.78
CA GLU A 51 -1.72 -3.53 10.51
C GLU A 51 -0.54 -4.28 9.87
N VAL A 52 -0.73 -5.54 9.49
CA VAL A 52 0.30 -6.32 8.78
C VAL A 52 0.70 -5.67 7.46
N LEU A 53 -0.26 -5.20 6.67
CA LEU A 53 0.01 -4.52 5.40
C LEU A 53 0.78 -3.21 5.61
N VAL A 54 0.46 -2.46 6.66
CA VAL A 54 1.17 -1.23 7.03
C VAL A 54 2.59 -1.56 7.49
N GLU A 55 2.79 -2.63 8.25
CA GLU A 55 4.12 -3.07 8.68
C GLU A 55 4.98 -3.51 7.47
N GLN A 56 4.41 -4.24 6.51
CA GLN A 56 5.08 -4.59 5.26
C GLN A 56 5.49 -3.34 4.49
N ARG A 57 4.60 -2.35 4.39
CA ARG A 57 4.89 -1.06 3.76
C ARG A 57 6.03 -0.33 4.45
N ALA A 58 6.07 -0.33 5.79
CA ALA A 58 7.14 0.30 6.55
C ALA A 58 8.50 -0.38 6.29
N LYS A 59 8.53 -1.71 6.23
CA LYS A 59 9.75 -2.47 5.91
C LYS A 59 10.30 -2.12 4.52
N LEU A 60 9.43 -1.98 3.52
CA LEU A 60 9.85 -1.56 2.18
C LEU A 60 10.43 -0.14 2.16
N ILE A 61 9.87 0.77 2.96
CA ILE A 61 10.42 2.12 3.13
C ILE A 61 11.81 2.05 3.76
N ASP A 62 11.99 1.27 4.83
CA ASP A 62 13.28 1.11 5.48
C ASP A 62 14.34 0.53 4.52
N GLU A 63 13.96 -0.44 3.68
CA GLU A 63 14.82 -0.99 2.64
C GLU A 63 15.24 0.06 1.59
N ILE A 64 14.33 0.95 1.19
CA ILE A 64 14.64 2.05 0.29
C ILE A 64 15.55 3.07 0.96
N GLU A 65 15.25 3.48 2.20
CA GLU A 65 16.08 4.44 2.95
C GLU A 65 17.51 3.94 3.13
N GLU A 66 17.72 2.64 3.39
CA GLU A 66 19.06 2.07 3.44
C GLU A 66 19.76 2.09 2.07
N ARG A 67 19.05 1.93 0.94
CA ARG A 67 19.63 2.04 -0.42
C ARG A 67 20.11 3.46 -0.73
N VAL A 68 19.43 4.49 -0.21
CA VAL A 68 19.76 5.90 -0.44
C VAL A 68 20.51 6.54 0.73
N LYS A 69 20.98 5.73 1.68
CA LYS A 69 21.69 6.20 2.87
C LYS A 69 22.95 6.98 2.50
N GLY A 70 23.10 8.16 3.10
CA GLY A 70 24.22 9.07 2.83
C GLY A 70 24.10 9.83 1.51
N LYS A 71 23.02 9.66 0.74
CA LYS A 71 22.70 10.51 -0.40
C LYS A 71 21.94 11.76 0.05
N PRO A 72 22.36 12.97 -0.36
CA PRO A 72 21.54 14.18 -0.21
C PRO A 72 20.15 13.98 -0.80
N VAL A 73 19.12 14.54 -0.17
CA VAL A 73 17.71 14.33 -0.56
C VAL A 73 17.46 14.76 -2.01
N ASP A 74 18.06 15.87 -2.44
CA ASP A 74 17.98 16.43 -3.79
C ASP A 74 18.71 15.60 -4.86
N GLU A 75 19.59 14.68 -4.48
CA GLU A 75 20.28 13.76 -5.40
C GLU A 75 19.58 12.39 -5.50
N ARG A 76 18.61 12.09 -4.61
CA ARG A 76 17.98 10.75 -4.56
C ARG A 76 17.27 10.38 -5.86
N ILE A 77 16.62 11.35 -6.51
CA ILE A 77 15.87 11.14 -7.76
C ILE A 77 16.75 10.66 -8.91
N ASP A 78 18.05 10.96 -8.89
CA ASP A 78 18.99 10.54 -9.92
C ASP A 78 19.52 9.12 -9.73
N VAL A 79 19.34 8.54 -8.54
CA VAL A 79 19.89 7.23 -8.17
C VAL A 79 18.82 6.20 -7.80
N LEU A 80 17.59 6.64 -7.55
CA LEU A 80 16.49 5.77 -7.14
C LEU A 80 15.46 5.66 -8.26
N GLU A 81 15.42 4.47 -8.87
CA GLU A 81 14.37 4.06 -9.80
C GLU A 81 13.56 2.94 -9.13
N LEU A 82 12.23 3.06 -9.13
CA LEU A 82 11.29 2.13 -8.50
C LEU A 82 10.26 1.62 -9.52
N PRO A 83 9.90 0.33 -9.48
CA PRO A 83 8.92 -0.21 -10.41
C PRO A 83 7.50 0.31 -10.09
N PHE A 84 6.75 0.65 -11.14
CA PHE A 84 5.34 1.04 -11.03
C PHE A 84 4.48 0.32 -12.09
N TYR A 85 3.73 -0.68 -11.64
CA TYR A 85 2.91 -1.52 -12.51
C TYR A 85 1.48 -0.99 -12.56
N GLN A 86 1.00 -0.67 -13.76
CA GLN A 86 -0.38 -0.18 -13.97
C GLN A 86 -1.43 -1.29 -13.85
N ARG A 87 -1.02 -2.55 -14.06
CA ARG A 87 -1.88 -3.73 -14.05
C ARG A 87 -1.29 -4.80 -13.16
N PHE A 88 -2.14 -5.52 -12.43
CA PHE A 88 -1.68 -6.60 -11.56
C PHE A 88 -1.02 -7.72 -12.36
N GLU A 89 -1.48 -7.99 -13.58
CA GLU A 89 -0.93 -9.04 -14.43
C GLU A 89 0.54 -8.78 -14.81
N ASP A 90 0.91 -7.51 -15.01
CA ASP A 90 2.29 -7.11 -15.29
C ASP A 90 3.16 -7.26 -14.03
N TYR A 91 2.61 -6.93 -12.86
CA TYR A 91 3.27 -7.13 -11.58
C TYR A 91 3.50 -8.60 -11.27
N GLU A 92 2.49 -9.45 -11.45
CA GLU A 92 2.55 -10.89 -11.19
C GLU A 92 3.55 -11.58 -12.14
N ALA A 93 3.58 -11.17 -13.42
CA ALA A 93 4.56 -11.68 -14.38
C ALA A 93 6.01 -11.37 -13.95
N ALA A 94 6.26 -10.19 -13.37
CA ALA A 94 7.56 -9.79 -12.86
C ALA A 94 7.85 -10.34 -11.44
N ASN A 95 6.81 -10.66 -10.67
CA ASN A 95 6.90 -11.11 -9.28
C ASN A 95 6.05 -12.38 -9.05
N PRO A 96 6.43 -13.55 -9.61
CA PRO A 96 5.63 -14.76 -9.49
C PRO A 96 5.36 -15.15 -8.04
N GLY A 97 4.09 -15.41 -7.71
CA GLY A 97 3.65 -15.83 -6.38
C GLY A 97 3.31 -14.70 -5.40
N LYS A 98 3.49 -13.43 -5.80
CA LYS A 98 3.01 -12.28 -5.01
C LYS A 98 1.53 -11.98 -5.28
N SER A 99 0.83 -11.54 -4.25
CA SER A 99 -0.60 -11.27 -4.27
C SER A 99 -0.93 -9.85 -4.74
N ARG A 100 -2.23 -9.59 -4.97
CA ARG A 100 -2.74 -8.23 -5.21
C ARG A 100 -2.48 -7.28 -4.04
N LEU A 101 -2.44 -7.79 -2.80
CA LEU A 101 -2.13 -6.96 -1.64
C LEU A 101 -0.65 -6.57 -1.63
N ASP A 102 0.26 -7.49 -1.98
CA ASP A 102 1.69 -7.17 -2.13
C ASP A 102 1.90 -6.10 -3.20
N TRP A 103 1.21 -6.24 -4.35
CA TRP A 103 1.22 -5.23 -5.41
C TRP A 103 0.81 -3.86 -4.89
N ARG A 104 -0.32 -3.77 -4.18
CA ARG A 104 -0.85 -2.52 -3.63
C ARG A 104 0.09 -1.88 -2.63
N VAL A 105 0.67 -2.67 -1.74
CA VAL A 105 1.70 -2.23 -0.78
C VAL A 105 2.90 -1.65 -1.52
N GLU A 106 3.47 -2.37 -2.49
CA GLU A 106 4.64 -1.90 -3.24
C GLU A 106 4.34 -0.65 -4.09
N GLN A 107 3.20 -0.60 -4.79
CA GLN A 107 2.79 0.58 -5.55
C GLN A 107 2.61 1.81 -4.65
N SER A 108 2.11 1.62 -3.42
CA SER A 108 1.96 2.72 -2.46
C SER A 108 3.29 3.33 -1.99
N VAL A 109 4.38 2.56 -2.06
CA VAL A 109 5.73 3.03 -1.74
C VAL A 109 6.32 3.72 -2.96
N SER A 110 6.25 3.11 -4.15
CA SER A 110 6.70 3.75 -5.39
C SER A 110 6.01 5.10 -5.62
N ALA A 111 4.69 5.17 -5.42
CA ALA A 111 3.92 6.41 -5.54
C ALA A 111 4.36 7.49 -4.55
N LEU A 112 4.67 7.12 -3.28
CA LEU A 112 5.15 8.05 -2.27
C LEU A 112 6.48 8.68 -2.70
N TYR A 113 7.49 7.84 -3.00
CA TYR A 113 8.82 8.33 -3.34
C TYR A 113 8.85 9.16 -4.62
N PHE A 114 8.03 8.81 -5.61
CA PHE A 114 7.86 9.63 -6.81
C PHE A 114 7.21 10.98 -6.49
N ALA A 115 6.11 10.99 -5.70
CA ALA A 115 5.40 12.21 -5.35
C ALA A 115 6.26 13.19 -4.55
N ASP A 116 7.16 12.68 -3.71
CA ASP A 116 8.12 13.47 -2.93
C ASP A 116 9.36 13.90 -3.75
N GLY A 117 9.41 13.57 -5.05
CA GLY A 117 10.54 13.92 -5.91
C GLY A 117 11.84 13.20 -5.55
N MET A 118 11.74 12.02 -4.91
CA MET A 118 12.89 11.22 -4.46
C MET A 118 13.20 10.02 -5.35
N ALA A 119 12.31 9.64 -6.26
CA ALA A 119 12.50 8.53 -7.19
C ALA A 119 11.92 8.80 -8.58
N ARG A 120 12.49 8.14 -9.59
CA ARG A 120 11.86 7.91 -10.90
C ARG A 120 11.08 6.60 -10.89
N LEU A 121 10.08 6.49 -11.76
CA LEU A 121 9.29 5.26 -11.93
C LEU A 121 9.67 4.55 -13.23
N ALA A 122 9.84 3.22 -13.15
CA ALA A 122 10.07 2.31 -14.27
C ALA A 122 8.84 1.44 -14.57
#